data_AF-A0A853HSC9-F1
#
_entry.id   AF-A0A853HSC9-F1
#
_cell.length_a   1.000
_cell.length_b   1.000
_cell.length_c   1.000
_cell.angle_alpha   90.00
_cell.angle_beta   90.00
_cell.angle_gamma   90.00
#
_symmetry.space_group_name_H-M   'P 1'
#
loop_
_entity.id
_entity.type
_entity.pdbx_description
1 polymer ?
#
loop_
_entity_poly.entity_id
_entity_poly.type
_entity_poly.pdbx_seq_one_letter_code
_entity_poly.pdbx_strand_id
1 'polypeptide(L)'
;MDIRYQRYRRLLWTIGTKLSFCLLVWQNAGYSDELMSNKGFISTLIGNWRGEALQTPIGPRPYNISFNRISAQCISGVANNGVSRHTWTFCQNNKSHMALTFLSDFAGNSTPIHFKVINSDKEQLVFKAGSHPFMEVTVSRYGDLRWINVIHHGKLHVRILLARIHADPLSNRSSSFLSYSAIA
;
A
#
# COMPACT_ATOMS: atom_id res chain seq x y z
N MET A 1 27.08 52.58 19.78
CA MET A 1 26.98 54.05 19.60
C MET A 1 27.40 54.39 18.19
N ASP A 2 26.64 55.29 17.54
CA ASP A 2 26.83 55.96 16.23
C ASP A 2 26.94 55.10 14.96
N ILE A 3 26.03 55.17 13.96
CA ILE A 3 25.34 56.27 13.26
C ILE A 3 26.27 57.15 12.39
N ARG A 4 26.38 56.71 11.12
CA ARG A 4 26.37 57.47 9.85
C ARG A 4 27.47 58.51 9.54
N TYR A 5 27.98 58.40 8.31
CA TYR A 5 28.04 59.40 7.21
C TYR A 5 29.38 59.29 6.44
N GLN A 6 29.40 58.65 5.27
CA GLN A 6 29.50 59.26 3.91
C GLN A 6 30.91 59.79 3.58
N ARG A 7 31.50 59.68 2.37
CA ARG A 7 30.98 59.71 0.99
C ARG A 7 32.17 59.51 0.02
N TYR A 8 31.87 59.32 -1.27
CA TYR A 8 32.75 59.36 -2.48
C TYR A 8 33.41 58.02 -2.86
N ARG A 9 33.36 57.50 -4.09
CA ARG A 9 33.26 58.13 -5.42
C ARG A 9 32.47 57.31 -6.45
N ARG A 10 31.72 58.06 -7.27
CA ARG A 10 31.42 57.90 -8.70
C ARG A 10 32.16 56.79 -9.46
N LEU A 11 31.41 55.99 -10.23
CA LEU A 11 31.57 55.95 -11.69
C LEU A 11 30.25 55.46 -12.35
N LEU A 12 29.65 56.34 -13.16
CA LEU A 12 28.53 56.06 -14.06
C LEU A 12 29.11 55.69 -15.43
N TRP A 13 28.69 54.54 -15.97
CA TRP A 13 28.53 54.30 -17.41
C TRP A 13 27.27 53.44 -17.57
N THR A 14 26.12 54.03 -17.88
CA THR A 14 25.50 54.15 -19.22
C THR A 14 24.83 52.85 -19.74
N ILE A 15 23.53 52.75 -19.44
CA ILE A 15 22.39 52.44 -20.33
C ILE A 15 22.47 51.20 -21.25
N GLY A 16 21.56 50.26 -21.00
CA GLY A 16 21.11 49.23 -21.94
C GLY A 16 19.68 48.79 -21.64
N THR A 17 18.71 49.66 -21.95
CA THR A 17 17.28 49.37 -21.85
C THR A 17 16.80 48.60 -23.09
N LYS A 18 16.13 47.46 -22.90
CA LYS A 18 15.03 46.90 -23.73
C LYS A 18 14.50 45.64 -23.00
N LEU A 19 13.45 45.75 -22.19
CA LEU A 19 12.03 45.56 -22.57
C LEU A 19 11.83 44.34 -23.50
N SER A 20 11.39 43.22 -22.92
CA SER A 20 10.40 42.38 -23.59
C SER A 20 9.55 41.63 -22.57
N PHE A 21 8.26 41.93 -22.64
CA PHE A 21 7.13 41.17 -22.11
C PHE A 21 7.26 39.68 -22.44
N CYS A 22 7.11 38.82 -21.44
CA CYS A 22 6.39 37.56 -21.60
C CYS A 22 5.29 37.52 -20.52
N LEU A 23 4.06 37.66 -21.00
CA LEU A 23 2.81 37.30 -20.35
C LEU A 23 2.93 35.95 -19.63
N LEU A 24 2.47 35.82 -18.39
CA LEU A 24 1.10 35.43 -18.00
C LEU A 24 0.72 34.03 -18.51
N VAL A 25 0.18 33.22 -17.58
CA VAL A 25 -0.15 31.79 -17.68
C VAL A 25 1.13 30.96 -17.49
N TRP A 26 1.32 30.13 -16.47
CA TRP A 26 0.47 29.02 -16.01
C TRP A 26 0.10 29.23 -14.54
N GLN A 27 -1.16 29.51 -14.22
CA GLN A 27 -2.15 28.49 -13.90
C GLN A 27 -1.61 27.43 -12.94
N ASN A 28 -2.07 27.53 -11.69
CA ASN A 28 -2.52 26.42 -10.86
C ASN A 28 -2.06 25.03 -11.37
N ALA A 29 -0.87 24.59 -10.96
CA ALA A 29 -0.80 23.24 -10.45
C ALA A 29 -1.50 23.30 -9.08
N GLY A 30 -2.83 23.25 -8.97
CA GLY A 30 -3.61 22.26 -9.69
C GLY A 30 -3.03 20.86 -9.46
N TYR A 31 -2.33 20.64 -8.34
CA TYR A 31 -2.06 19.33 -7.79
C TYR A 31 -3.40 18.77 -7.28
N SER A 32 -4.35 18.61 -8.19
CA SER A 32 -5.27 17.48 -8.13
C SER A 32 -4.42 16.28 -8.53
N ASP A 33 -3.50 15.89 -7.64
CA ASP A 33 -3.03 14.52 -7.65
C ASP A 33 -4.30 13.72 -7.57
N GLU A 34 -4.56 12.97 -8.64
CA GLU A 34 -5.47 11.87 -8.60
C GLU A 34 -5.06 11.00 -7.42
N LEU A 35 -5.69 11.29 -6.28
CA LEU A 35 -6.10 10.35 -5.28
C LEU A 35 -7.03 9.38 -6.01
N MET A 36 -6.46 8.61 -6.94
CA MET A 36 -7.08 7.46 -7.56
C MET A 36 -7.59 6.68 -6.38
N SER A 37 -8.91 6.71 -6.24
CA SER A 37 -9.55 6.53 -4.95
C SER A 37 -8.94 5.29 -4.29
N ASN A 38 -8.40 5.43 -3.09
CA ASN A 38 -7.88 4.31 -2.30
C ASN A 38 -8.84 3.09 -2.29
N LYS A 39 -10.13 3.34 -2.57
CA LYS A 39 -11.19 2.39 -2.87
C LYS A 39 -10.82 1.36 -3.96
N GLY A 40 -10.18 1.80 -5.04
CA GLY A 40 -9.69 0.94 -6.12
C GLY A 40 -8.53 0.05 -5.68
N PHE A 41 -7.66 0.52 -4.78
CA PHE A 41 -6.59 -0.32 -4.25
C PHE A 41 -7.15 -1.48 -3.40
N ILE A 42 -8.03 -1.18 -2.43
CA ILE A 42 -8.67 -2.22 -1.59
C ILE A 42 -9.42 -3.24 -2.43
N SER A 43 -10.23 -2.78 -3.40
CA SER A 43 -11.03 -3.71 -4.20
C SER A 43 -10.16 -4.72 -4.95
N THR A 44 -8.94 -4.32 -5.35
CA THR A 44 -7.98 -5.22 -5.99
C THR A 44 -7.31 -6.21 -5.04
N LEU A 45 -7.49 -6.10 -3.73
CA LEU A 45 -7.00 -7.10 -2.76
C LEU A 45 -8.02 -8.22 -2.54
N ILE A 46 -9.31 -8.00 -2.84
CA ILE A 46 -10.37 -8.99 -2.62
C ILE A 46 -10.10 -10.26 -3.44
N GLY A 47 -10.26 -11.41 -2.81
CA GLY A 47 -10.10 -12.73 -3.42
C GLY A 47 -9.03 -13.58 -2.72
N ASN A 48 -8.70 -14.69 -3.37
CA ASN A 48 -7.77 -15.69 -2.85
C ASN A 48 -6.35 -15.44 -3.39
N TRP A 49 -5.37 -15.60 -2.51
CA TRP A 49 -3.97 -15.39 -2.81
C TRP A 49 -3.14 -16.57 -2.33
N ARG A 50 -2.29 -17.06 -3.22
CA ARG A 50 -1.19 -17.95 -2.85
C ARG A 50 -0.04 -17.07 -2.40
N GLY A 51 0.52 -17.32 -1.22
CA GLY A 51 1.53 -16.43 -0.68
C GLY A 51 2.69 -17.13 -0.01
N GLU A 52 3.79 -16.41 0.11
CA GLU A 52 5.00 -16.80 0.81
C GLU A 52 5.58 -15.61 1.56
N ALA A 53 5.84 -15.79 2.86
CA ALA A 53 6.60 -14.85 3.67
C ALA A 53 8.09 -15.13 3.44
N LEU A 54 8.67 -14.54 2.39
CA LEU A 54 10.05 -14.75 1.95
C LEU A 54 11.11 -14.40 3.01
N GLN A 55 10.82 -13.40 3.84
CA GLN A 55 11.69 -12.99 4.92
C GLN A 55 10.86 -12.88 6.19
N THR A 56 11.28 -13.58 7.25
CA THR A 56 10.77 -13.44 8.62
C THR A 56 11.92 -13.71 9.59
N PRO A 57 11.79 -13.35 10.89
CA PRO A 57 12.79 -13.69 11.90
C PRO A 57 13.07 -15.19 12.06
N ILE A 58 12.13 -16.06 11.64
CA ILE A 58 12.21 -17.52 11.79
C ILE A 58 12.32 -18.25 10.43
N GLY A 59 12.72 -17.52 9.38
CA GLY A 59 12.89 -18.03 8.03
C GLY A 59 11.61 -17.99 7.17
N PRO A 60 11.69 -18.41 5.89
CA PRO A 60 10.57 -18.38 4.96
C PRO A 60 9.40 -19.28 5.39
N ARG A 61 8.17 -18.87 5.10
CA ARG A 61 6.95 -19.64 5.45
C ARG A 61 5.84 -19.48 4.41
N PRO A 62 5.00 -20.49 4.19
CA PRO A 62 3.75 -20.32 3.44
C PRO A 62 2.88 -19.22 4.04
N TYR A 63 2.18 -18.48 3.18
CA TYR A 63 1.39 -17.31 3.57
C TYR A 63 0.15 -17.14 2.70
N ASN A 64 -0.63 -18.21 2.54
CA ASN A 64 -1.89 -18.15 1.80
C ASN A 64 -2.91 -17.32 2.58
N ILE A 65 -3.66 -16.47 1.86
CA ILE A 65 -4.65 -15.56 2.46
C ILE A 65 -5.82 -15.33 1.51
N SER A 66 -7.02 -15.23 2.07
CA SER A 66 -8.23 -14.84 1.36
C SER A 66 -8.77 -13.55 1.96
N PHE A 67 -8.83 -12.49 1.16
CA PHE A 67 -9.41 -11.22 1.58
C PHE A 67 -10.89 -11.18 1.20
N ASN A 68 -11.75 -11.13 2.21
CA ASN A 68 -13.19 -11.08 2.08
C ASN A 68 -13.71 -9.72 2.52
N ARG A 69 -14.78 -9.27 1.87
CA ARG A 69 -15.49 -8.06 2.27
C ARG A 69 -16.22 -8.31 3.59
N ILE A 70 -15.99 -7.46 4.59
CA ILE A 70 -16.70 -7.50 5.87
C ILE A 70 -17.70 -6.34 6.03
N SER A 71 -17.55 -5.29 5.21
CA SER A 71 -18.53 -4.21 5.09
C SER A 71 -18.39 -3.50 3.73
N ALA A 72 -19.21 -2.47 3.46
CA ALA A 72 -19.09 -1.69 2.23
C ALA A 72 -17.70 -1.02 2.07
N GLN A 73 -17.00 -0.75 3.18
CA GLN A 73 -15.72 -0.05 3.18
C GLN A 73 -14.55 -0.84 3.79
N CYS A 74 -14.78 -2.08 4.23
CA CYS A 74 -13.75 -2.90 4.87
C CYS A 74 -13.62 -4.29 4.25
N ILE A 75 -12.38 -4.75 4.18
CA ILE A 75 -12.03 -6.14 3.87
C ILE A 75 -11.17 -6.71 4.99
N SER A 76 -11.24 -8.02 5.21
CA SER A 76 -10.38 -8.72 6.14
C SER A 76 -9.86 -10.01 5.52
N GLY A 77 -8.62 -10.36 5.83
CA GLY A 77 -8.01 -11.60 5.42
C GLY A 77 -7.21 -12.21 6.56
N VAL A 78 -7.23 -13.53 6.62
CA VAL A 78 -6.53 -14.31 7.65
C VAL A 78 -5.55 -15.24 6.96
N ALA A 79 -4.28 -15.16 7.35
CA ALA A 79 -3.24 -16.10 6.95
C ALA A 79 -2.81 -16.93 8.15
N ASN A 80 -2.66 -18.24 7.98
CA ASN A 80 -1.98 -19.10 8.95
C ASN A 80 -0.63 -19.50 8.36
N ASN A 81 0.46 -19.10 9.02
CA ASN A 81 1.82 -19.36 8.55
C ASN A 81 2.48 -20.58 9.25
N GLY A 82 1.69 -21.35 10.00
CA GLY A 82 2.13 -22.52 10.77
C GLY A 82 2.59 -22.23 12.20
N VAL A 83 2.90 -20.97 12.53
CA VAL A 83 3.30 -20.55 13.90
C VAL A 83 2.35 -19.55 14.53
N SER A 84 1.59 -18.84 13.71
CA SER A 84 0.63 -17.82 14.12
C SER A 84 -0.41 -17.59 13.03
N ARG A 85 -1.59 -17.15 13.46
CA ARG A 85 -2.63 -16.56 12.65
C ARG A 85 -2.41 -15.06 12.56
N HIS A 86 -2.32 -14.56 11.34
CA HIS A 86 -2.21 -13.16 11.03
C HIS A 86 -3.52 -12.67 10.43
N THR A 87 -4.20 -11.77 11.12
CA THR A 87 -5.42 -11.11 10.66
C THR A 87 -5.08 -9.71 10.18
N TRP A 88 -5.43 -9.43 8.93
CA TRP A 88 -5.26 -8.12 8.29
C TRP A 88 -6.64 -7.56 7.99
N THR A 89 -6.93 -6.35 8.45
CA THR A 89 -8.18 -5.66 8.16
C THR A 89 -7.89 -4.29 7.58
N PHE A 90 -8.32 -4.07 6.35
CA PHE A 90 -8.22 -2.79 5.66
C PHE A 90 -9.58 -2.13 5.65
N CYS A 91 -9.66 -0.87 6.10
CA CYS A 91 -10.87 -0.09 6.09
C CYS A 91 -10.63 1.28 5.48
N GLN A 92 -11.57 1.73 4.66
CA GLN A 92 -11.62 3.11 4.18
C GLN A 92 -12.72 3.86 4.94
N ASN A 93 -12.42 5.04 5.47
CA ASN A 93 -13.46 5.88 6.05
C ASN A 93 -14.14 6.77 5.00
N ASN A 94 -15.20 7.47 5.40
CA ASN A 94 -15.99 8.33 4.51
C ASN A 94 -15.21 9.54 3.96
N LYS A 95 -14.05 9.86 4.53
CA LYS A 95 -13.14 10.91 4.05
C LYS A 95 -12.01 10.35 3.18
N SER A 96 -12.15 9.13 2.67
CA SER A 96 -11.15 8.41 1.89
C SER A 96 -9.84 8.11 2.61
N HIS A 97 -9.78 8.26 3.94
CA HIS A 97 -8.61 7.85 4.69
C HIS A 97 -8.62 6.34 4.89
N MET A 98 -7.47 5.74 4.62
CA MET A 98 -7.22 4.32 4.78
C MET A 98 -6.67 4.03 6.17
N ALA A 99 -7.17 2.96 6.77
CA ALA A 99 -6.65 2.38 8.00
C ALA A 99 -6.36 0.90 7.80
N LEU A 100 -5.32 0.44 8.47
CA LEU A 100 -4.95 -0.97 8.55
C LEU A 100 -4.97 -1.38 10.02
N THR A 101 -5.59 -2.52 10.31
CA THR A 101 -5.45 -3.21 11.60
C THR A 101 -4.78 -4.55 11.35
N PHE A 102 -3.75 -4.85 12.12
CA PHE A 102 -3.01 -6.10 12.05
C PHE A 102 -3.01 -6.77 13.42
N LEU A 103 -3.29 -8.07 13.45
CA LEU A 103 -3.16 -8.91 14.64
C LEU A 103 -2.36 -10.16 14.28
N SER A 104 -1.31 -10.44 15.03
CA SER A 104 -0.67 -11.76 15.06
C SER A 104 -0.99 -12.40 16.40
N ASP A 105 -1.52 -13.62 16.41
CA ASP A 105 -1.77 -14.37 17.65
C ASP A 105 -0.54 -15.09 18.21
N PHE A 106 0.63 -14.82 17.63
CA PHE A 106 1.90 -15.38 18.09
C PHE A 106 2.08 -15.16 19.60
N ALA A 107 2.52 -16.21 20.30
CA ALA A 107 2.70 -16.21 21.74
C ALA A 107 1.45 -15.76 22.54
N GLY A 108 0.24 -16.02 22.01
CA GLY A 108 -1.01 -15.68 22.68
C GLY A 108 -1.38 -14.19 22.60
N ASN A 109 -0.72 -13.41 21.74
CA ASN A 109 -1.04 -12.00 21.59
C ASN A 109 -2.47 -11.81 21.08
N SER A 110 -3.26 -11.02 21.80
CA SER A 110 -4.65 -10.70 21.45
C SER A 110 -4.86 -9.23 21.12
N THR A 111 -3.80 -8.42 21.15
CA THR A 111 -3.88 -6.96 20.95
C THR A 111 -3.56 -6.59 19.50
N PRO A 112 -4.51 -6.03 18.74
CA PRO A 112 -4.25 -5.56 17.39
C PRO A 112 -3.40 -4.28 17.38
N ILE A 113 -2.60 -4.12 16.33
CA ILE A 113 -1.88 -2.89 16.03
C ILE A 113 -2.66 -2.11 14.97
N HIS A 114 -2.91 -0.83 15.25
CA HIS A 114 -3.62 0.07 14.35
C HIS A 114 -2.65 1.00 13.63
N PHE A 115 -2.80 1.04 12.31
CA PHE A 115 -1.98 1.85 11.42
C PHE A 115 -2.84 2.84 10.65
N LYS A 116 -2.25 4.02 10.42
CA LYS A 116 -2.81 5.06 9.56
C LYS A 116 -1.99 5.13 8.28
N VAL A 117 -2.64 5.37 7.15
CA VAL A 117 -1.93 5.67 5.91
C VAL A 117 -1.15 6.99 6.08
N ILE A 118 0.12 6.98 5.68
CA ILE A 118 1.00 8.16 5.69
C ILE A 118 1.46 8.55 4.28
N ASN A 119 1.41 7.61 3.35
CA ASN A 119 1.66 7.85 1.94
C ASN A 119 0.82 6.88 1.11
N SER A 120 0.35 7.33 -0.05
CA SER A 120 -0.43 6.51 -0.97
C SER A 120 -0.28 7.05 -2.38
N ASP A 121 0.00 6.16 -3.31
CA ASP A 121 -0.05 6.42 -4.75
C ASP A 121 -0.83 5.30 -5.46
N LYS A 122 -0.76 5.27 -6.79
CA LYS A 122 -1.45 4.27 -7.60
C LYS A 122 -0.95 2.86 -7.30
N GLU A 123 0.35 2.68 -7.05
CA GLU A 123 1.00 1.38 -6.91
C GLU A 123 1.25 0.94 -5.46
N GLN A 124 1.28 1.88 -4.51
CA GLN A 124 1.69 1.60 -3.14
C GLN A 124 0.85 2.33 -2.09
N LEU A 125 0.59 1.64 -0.99
CA LEU A 125 0.11 2.22 0.27
C LEU A 125 1.18 2.05 1.35
N VAL A 126 1.46 3.11 2.10
CA VAL A 126 2.37 3.09 3.25
C VAL A 126 1.59 3.46 4.51
N PHE A 127 1.65 2.57 5.48
CA PHE A 127 0.96 2.68 6.76
C PHE A 127 1.97 2.79 7.91
N LYS A 128 1.68 3.62 8.90
CA LYS A 128 2.49 3.79 10.13
C LYS A 128 1.65 3.52 11.37
N ALA A 129 2.20 2.74 12.29
CA ALA A 129 1.52 2.44 13.55
C ALA A 129 1.55 3.64 14.50
N GLY A 130 0.39 3.95 15.09
CA GLY A 130 0.30 5.03 16.08
C GLY A 130 0.93 4.64 17.42
N SER A 131 0.70 3.40 17.86
CA SER A 131 1.21 2.88 19.14
C SER A 131 2.66 2.38 19.07
N HIS A 132 3.20 2.16 17.87
CA HIS A 132 4.54 1.61 17.63
C HIS A 132 5.22 2.44 16.54
N PRO A 133 5.77 3.63 16.85
CA PRO A 133 6.22 4.60 15.84
C PRO A 133 7.38 4.11 14.95
N PHE A 134 8.03 3.02 15.35
CA PHE A 134 9.09 2.33 14.62
C PHE A 134 8.57 1.25 13.65
N MET A 135 7.25 1.03 13.59
CA MET A 135 6.63 0.01 12.74
C MET A 135 5.86 0.64 11.58
N GLU A 136 6.21 0.19 10.38
CA GLU A 136 5.56 0.60 9.13
C GLU A 136 5.18 -0.63 8.31
N VAL A 137 4.11 -0.51 7.54
CA VAL A 137 3.66 -1.54 6.61
C VAL A 137 3.51 -0.91 5.23
N THR A 138 4.18 -1.48 4.23
CA THR A 138 3.97 -1.09 2.83
C THR A 138 3.22 -2.19 2.10
N VAL A 139 2.16 -1.85 1.39
CA VAL A 139 1.45 -2.76 0.48
C VAL A 139 1.62 -2.23 -0.93
N SER A 140 2.33 -2.97 -1.78
CA SER A 140 2.58 -2.58 -3.17
C SER A 140 1.92 -3.54 -4.14
N ARG A 141 1.49 -3.05 -5.30
CA ARG A 141 0.93 -3.87 -6.38
C ARG A 141 1.89 -3.91 -7.57
N TYR A 142 1.91 -5.04 -8.27
CA TYR A 142 2.61 -5.22 -9.54
C TYR A 142 1.87 -6.27 -10.35
N GLY A 143 0.98 -5.83 -11.25
CA GLY A 143 0.05 -6.73 -11.95
C GLY A 143 -0.79 -7.55 -10.96
N ASP A 144 -0.69 -8.88 -11.08
CA ASP A 144 -1.37 -9.86 -10.21
C ASP A 144 -0.57 -10.24 -8.95
N LEU A 145 0.52 -9.52 -8.67
CA LEU A 145 1.32 -9.69 -7.46
C LEU A 145 1.03 -8.59 -6.44
N ARG A 146 1.13 -8.94 -5.16
CA ARG A 146 1.14 -7.98 -4.06
C ARG A 146 2.35 -8.24 -3.18
N TRP A 147 3.05 -7.17 -2.84
CA TRP A 147 4.11 -7.19 -1.85
C TRP A 147 3.61 -6.55 -0.57
N ILE A 148 3.72 -7.26 0.56
CA ILE A 148 3.52 -6.69 1.89
C ILE A 148 4.85 -6.71 2.60
N ASN A 149 5.42 -5.54 2.90
CA ASN A 149 6.61 -5.43 3.73
C ASN A 149 6.21 -4.87 5.10
N VAL A 150 6.74 -5.46 6.15
CA VAL A 150 6.70 -4.93 7.52
C VAL A 150 8.11 -4.44 7.84
N ILE A 151 8.22 -3.16 8.16
CA ILE A 151 9.47 -2.48 8.48
C ILE A 151 9.46 -2.21 9.99
N HIS A 152 10.54 -2.58 10.66
CA HIS A 152 10.73 -2.40 12.09
C HIS A 152 12.06 -1.67 12.33
N HIS A 153 12.02 -0.49 12.96
CA HIS A 153 13.18 0.41 13.12
C HIS A 153 13.88 0.71 11.79
N GLY A 154 13.12 1.00 10.73
CA GLY A 154 13.66 1.31 9.40
C GLY A 154 14.31 0.12 8.68
N LYS A 155 14.26 -1.09 9.26
CA LYS A 155 14.79 -2.31 8.65
C LYS A 155 13.66 -3.22 8.22
N LEU A 156 13.80 -3.87 7.07
CA LEU A 156 12.87 -4.88 6.60
C LEU A 156 12.83 -6.04 7.60
N HIS A 157 11.68 -6.24 8.24
CA HIS A 157 11.48 -7.27 9.25
C HIS A 157 10.74 -8.48 8.68
N VAL A 158 9.71 -8.21 7.88
CA VAL A 158 8.95 -9.24 7.15
C VAL A 158 8.73 -8.81 5.71
N ARG A 159 8.86 -9.74 4.77
CA ARG A 159 8.47 -9.57 3.37
C ARG A 159 7.56 -10.71 2.95
N ILE A 160 6.38 -10.38 2.47
CA ILE A 160 5.38 -11.33 1.97
C ILE A 160 5.12 -11.02 0.50
N LEU A 161 5.20 -12.07 -0.33
CA LEU A 161 4.75 -12.07 -1.71
C LEU A 161 3.42 -12.80 -1.79
N LEU A 162 2.43 -12.18 -2.42
CA LEU A 162 1.14 -12.77 -2.72
C LEU A 162 0.94 -12.79 -4.24
N ALA A 163 0.53 -13.93 -4.77
CA ALA A 163 0.11 -14.12 -6.16
C ALA A 163 -1.37 -14.47 -6.22
N ARG A 164 -2.13 -13.76 -7.06
CA ARG A 164 -3.57 -13.98 -7.20
C ARG A 164 -3.86 -15.40 -7.69
N ILE A 165 -4.79 -16.09 -7.03
CA ILE A 165 -5.31 -17.37 -7.51
C ILE A 165 -6.49 -17.03 -8.41
N HIS A 166 -6.27 -17.13 -9.73
CA HIS A 166 -7.37 -17.07 -10.69
C HIS A 166 -8.15 -18.39 -10.60
N ALA A 167 -9.47 -18.29 -10.43
CA ALA A 167 -10.31 -19.47 -10.60
C ALA A 167 -10.17 -19.91 -12.06
N ASP A 168 -9.63 -21.10 -12.28
CA ASP A 168 -9.53 -21.67 -13.63
C ASP A 168 -10.97 -21.81 -14.18
N PRO A 169 -11.35 -21.07 -15.25
CA PRO A 169 -12.69 -21.15 -15.82
C PRO A 169 -13.03 -22.56 -16.33
N LEU A 170 -12.03 -23.43 -16.50
CA LEU A 170 -12.18 -24.75 -17.10
C LEU A 170 -12.29 -25.91 -16.10
N SER A 171 -12.12 -25.69 -14.79
CA SER A 171 -12.20 -26.81 -13.81
C SER A 171 -13.61 -27.36 -13.56
N ASN A 172 -14.65 -26.77 -14.17
CA ASN A 172 -16.04 -27.21 -14.04
C ASN A 172 -16.53 -28.15 -15.16
N ARG A 173 -15.64 -28.71 -15.99
CA ARG A 173 -16.00 -29.57 -17.13
C ARG A 173 -15.69 -31.07 -17.02
N SER A 174 -15.24 -31.56 -15.86
CA SER A 174 -14.81 -32.96 -15.73
C SER A 174 -15.47 -33.69 -14.56
N SER A 175 -16.79 -33.91 -14.62
CA SER A 175 -17.47 -34.93 -13.78
C SER A 175 -18.78 -35.43 -14.38
N SER A 176 -18.83 -35.61 -15.71
CA SER A 176 -19.91 -36.37 -16.35
C SER A 176 -19.38 -37.11 -17.59
N PHE A 177 -18.64 -38.19 -17.39
CA PHE A 177 -18.48 -39.23 -18.41
C PHE A 177 -19.06 -40.54 -17.88
N LEU A 178 -20.34 -40.70 -18.21
CA LEU A 178 -21.08 -41.90 -18.58
C LEU A 178 -20.40 -43.25 -18.26
N SER A 179 -20.97 -43.93 -17.26
CA SER A 179 -20.98 -45.38 -17.17
C SER A 179 -21.72 -45.96 -18.39
N TYR A 180 -20.98 -46.51 -19.36
CA TYR A 180 -21.53 -47.39 -20.36
C TYR A 180 -21.52 -48.83 -19.83
N SER A 181 -22.71 -49.36 -19.62
CA SER A 181 -22.99 -50.77 -19.38
C SER A 181 -22.51 -51.59 -20.58
N ALA A 182 -21.61 -52.56 -20.35
CA ALA A 182 -21.39 -53.64 -21.30
C ALA A 182 -22.23 -54.84 -20.85
N ILE A 183 -23.31 -55.08 -21.58
CA ILE A 183 -24.00 -56.37 -21.63
C ILE A 183 -23.19 -57.25 -22.59
N ALA A 184 -22.69 -58.37 -22.09
CA ALA A 184 -22.49 -59.61 -22.84
C ALA A 184 -22.43 -60.76 -21.85
#